data_AF-B8CS90-F1
#
_entry.id   AF-B8CS90-F1
#
_cell.length_a   1.000
_cell.length_b   1.000
_cell.length_c   1.000
_cell.angle_alpha   90.00
_cell.angle_beta   90.00
_cell.angle_gamma   90.00
#
_symmetry.space_group_name_H-M   'P 1'
#
loop_
_entity.id
_entity.type
_entity.pdbx_description
1 polymer ?
#
loop_
_entity_poly.entity_id
_entity_poly.type
_entity_poly.pdbx_seq_one_letter_code
_entity_poly.pdbx_strand_id
1 'polypeptide(L)'
;MVLNNENQISQYLTNAVSDIAYSILLDDGDANKKAEKHILAMRMRASEVKANIKKWNDIKAKKASSRVMQLSLDKQKYVGVFHHPLWGQLNIKLLKSGVFEVRLGEVSTIATAYTKLDTMRVEFSEMNEGGKVLTYKLKNGEVKGLSLFGENFNKV
;
A
#
# COMPACT_ATOMS: atom_id res chain seq x y z
N MET A 1 5.60 10.00 3.68
CA MET A 1 5.39 9.58 2.27
C MET A 1 6.36 10.36 1.35
N VAL A 2 7.67 10.15 1.53
CA VAL A 2 8.74 10.77 0.72
C VAL A 2 9.52 9.69 -0.04
N LEU A 3 9.67 8.51 0.59
CA LEU A 3 10.42 7.36 0.10
C LEU A 3 10.00 6.83 -1.28
N ASN A 4 8.70 6.85 -1.63
CA ASN A 4 8.25 6.31 -2.92
C ASN A 4 8.50 7.27 -4.11
N ASN A 5 8.66 8.57 -3.84
CA ASN A 5 9.07 9.54 -4.88
C ASN A 5 10.56 9.42 -5.17
N GLU A 6 11.36 9.03 -4.18
CA GLU A 6 12.81 8.91 -4.27
C GLU A 6 13.23 7.86 -5.29
N ASN A 7 12.60 6.68 -5.30
CA ASN A 7 12.96 5.62 -6.23
C ASN A 7 12.64 5.99 -7.70
N GLN A 8 11.53 6.67 -7.97
CA GLN A 8 11.15 7.07 -9.32
C GLN A 8 11.97 8.23 -9.88
N ILE A 9 12.51 9.11 -9.02
CA ILE A 9 13.32 10.27 -9.44
C ILE A 9 14.82 9.92 -9.47
N SER A 10 15.28 9.03 -8.58
CA SER A 10 16.69 8.65 -8.45
C SER A 10 17.30 8.12 -9.76
N GLN A 11 16.56 7.29 -10.51
CA GLN A 11 17.05 6.73 -11.78
C GLN A 11 17.32 7.83 -12.83
N TYR A 12 16.50 8.87 -12.88
CA TYR A 12 16.70 10.00 -13.80
C TYR A 12 17.88 10.87 -13.38
N LEU A 13 18.08 11.05 -12.08
CA LEU A 13 19.26 11.75 -11.56
C LEU A 13 20.55 10.99 -11.92
N THR A 14 20.58 9.68 -11.69
CA THR A 14 21.74 8.83 -12.05
C THR A 14 22.04 8.87 -13.55
N ASN A 15 21.01 8.84 -14.39
CA ASN A 15 21.17 8.94 -15.84
C ASN A 15 21.68 10.32 -16.27
N ALA A 16 21.18 11.40 -15.65
CA ALA A 16 21.64 12.76 -15.92
C ALA A 16 23.11 12.97 -15.55
N VAL A 17 23.51 12.49 -14.36
CA VAL A 17 24.91 12.55 -13.91
C VAL A 17 25.82 11.79 -14.87
N SER A 18 25.40 10.59 -15.30
CA SER A 18 26.18 9.77 -16.23
C SER A 18 26.34 10.45 -17.59
N ASP A 19 25.26 10.96 -18.17
CA ASP A 19 25.28 11.63 -19.48
C ASP A 19 26.14 12.91 -19.46
N ILE A 20 26.07 13.72 -18.39
CA ILE A 20 26.93 14.89 -18.21
C ILE A 20 28.40 14.49 -18.07
N ALA A 21 28.70 13.48 -17.24
CA ALA A 21 30.06 13.02 -17.02
C ALA A 21 30.70 12.49 -18.31
N TYR A 22 29.98 11.67 -19.10
CA TYR A 22 30.47 11.17 -20.39
C TYR A 22 30.68 12.28 -21.42
N SER A 23 29.82 13.31 -21.42
CA SER A 23 29.96 14.43 -22.35
C SER A 23 31.21 15.27 -22.08
N ILE A 24 31.53 15.48 -20.80
CA ILE A 24 32.76 16.18 -20.39
C ILE A 24 33.99 15.32 -20.71
N LEU A 25 33.93 14.01 -20.47
CA LEU A 25 35.05 13.08 -20.70
C LEU A 25 35.37 12.87 -22.19
N LEU A 26 34.37 12.92 -23.07
CA LEU A 26 34.51 12.63 -24.49
C LEU A 26 34.57 13.89 -25.38
N ASP A 27 34.56 15.09 -24.78
CA ASP A 27 34.41 16.37 -25.49
C ASP A 27 33.18 16.40 -26.42
N ASP A 28 32.15 15.63 -26.06
CA ASP A 28 30.96 15.39 -26.87
C ASP A 28 29.82 16.35 -26.47
N GLY A 29 30.04 17.62 -26.82
CA GLY A 29 29.03 18.68 -26.77
C GLY A 29 28.94 19.45 -25.45
N ASP A 30 27.98 20.38 -25.41
CA ASP A 30 27.81 21.34 -24.31
C ASP A 30 27.13 20.70 -23.09
N ALA A 31 27.93 20.41 -22.06
CA ALA A 31 27.49 19.83 -20.81
C ALA A 31 26.39 20.66 -20.11
N ASN A 32 26.38 21.99 -20.27
CA ASN A 32 25.35 22.85 -19.67
C ASN A 32 23.99 22.65 -20.36
N LYS A 33 23.96 22.54 -21.69
CA LYS A 33 22.74 22.23 -22.43
C LYS A 33 22.18 20.85 -22.08
N LYS A 34 23.05 19.85 -21.90
CA LYS A 34 22.63 18.51 -21.46
C LYS A 34 22.07 18.54 -20.03
N ALA A 35 22.71 19.29 -19.12
CA ALA A 35 22.20 19.48 -17.76
C ALA A 35 20.81 20.15 -17.73
N GLU A 36 20.61 21.22 -18.49
CA GLU A 36 19.31 21.89 -18.60
C GLU A 36 18.21 20.97 -19.15
N LYS A 37 18.53 20.17 -20.17
CA LYS A 37 17.60 19.17 -20.72
C LYS A 37 17.16 18.15 -19.66
N HIS A 38 18.09 17.63 -18.87
CA HIS A 38 17.79 16.68 -17.79
C HIS A 38 17.00 17.32 -16.64
N ILE A 39 17.32 18.56 -16.26
CA ILE A 39 16.56 19.32 -15.26
C ILE A 39 15.12 19.55 -15.73
N LEU A 40 14.91 19.90 -17.00
CA LEU A 40 13.58 20.08 -17.58
C LEU A 40 12.80 18.75 -17.58
N ALA A 41 13.42 17.65 -18.00
CA ALA A 41 12.82 16.32 -18.00
C ALA A 41 12.42 15.88 -16.59
N MET A 42 13.27 16.09 -15.59
CA MET A 42 12.95 15.81 -14.19
C MET A 42 11.78 16.66 -13.66
N ARG A 43 11.72 17.95 -14.00
CA ARG A 43 10.59 18.83 -13.62
C ARG A 43 9.26 18.40 -14.24
N MET A 44 9.26 18.06 -15.52
CA MET A 44 8.07 17.52 -16.19
C MET A 44 7.63 16.22 -15.53
N ARG A 45 8.56 15.30 -15.27
CA ARG A 45 8.24 14.01 -14.66
C ARG A 45 7.74 14.14 -13.22
N ALA A 46 8.35 14.99 -12.41
CA ALA A 46 7.87 15.27 -11.05
C ALA A 46 6.42 15.81 -11.08
N SER A 47 6.09 16.64 -12.08
CA SER A 47 4.74 17.17 -12.25
C SER A 47 3.74 16.09 -12.68
N GLU A 48 4.14 15.20 -13.61
CA GLU A 48 3.33 14.04 -14.01
C GLU A 48 3.11 13.06 -12.86
N VAL A 49 4.15 12.73 -12.09
CA VAL A 49 4.06 11.84 -10.93
C VAL A 49 3.10 12.43 -9.91
N LYS A 50 3.20 13.73 -9.61
CA LYS A 50 2.28 14.42 -8.70
C LYS A 50 0.82 14.37 -9.19
N ALA A 51 0.58 14.62 -10.48
CA ALA A 51 -0.76 14.55 -11.06
C ALA A 51 -1.33 13.13 -11.03
N ASN A 52 -0.49 12.13 -11.34
CA ASN A 52 -0.87 10.72 -11.34
C ASN A 52 -1.17 10.21 -9.93
N ILE A 53 -0.40 10.60 -8.91
CA ILE A 53 -0.66 10.22 -7.51
C ILE A 53 -2.07 10.65 -7.10
N LYS A 54 -2.45 11.89 -7.38
CA LYS A 54 -3.79 12.39 -7.06
C LYS A 54 -4.88 11.59 -7.78
N LYS A 55 -4.72 11.39 -9.09
CA LYS A 55 -5.66 10.61 -9.91
C LYS A 55 -5.81 9.16 -9.39
N TRP A 56 -4.71 8.49 -9.06
CA TRP A 56 -4.73 7.13 -8.55
C TRP A 56 -5.36 7.03 -7.15
N ASN A 57 -5.08 8.00 -6.28
CA ASN A 57 -5.70 8.08 -4.96
C ASN A 57 -7.22 8.30 -5.07
N ASP A 58 -7.66 9.20 -5.95
CA ASP A 58 -9.09 9.48 -6.17
C ASP A 58 -9.82 8.25 -6.73
N ILE A 59 -9.19 7.52 -7.67
CA ILE A 59 -9.74 6.26 -8.21
C ILE A 59 -9.82 5.18 -7.12
N LYS A 60 -8.79 5.04 -6.30
CA LYS A 60 -8.78 4.10 -5.16
C LYS A 60 -9.88 4.45 -4.15
N ALA A 61 -10.01 5.73 -3.80
CA ALA A 61 -11.02 6.21 -2.86
C ALA A 61 -12.44 5.95 -3.38
N LYS A 62 -12.73 6.27 -4.65
CA LYS A 62 -14.02 5.99 -5.29
C LYS A 62 -14.36 4.50 -5.33
N LYS A 63 -13.38 3.65 -5.66
CA LYS A 63 -13.57 2.18 -5.67
C LYS A 63 -13.76 1.60 -4.26
N ALA A 64 -13.17 2.22 -3.24
CA ALA A 64 -13.36 1.80 -1.86
C ALA A 64 -14.73 2.25 -1.34
N SER A 65 -15.17 3.47 -1.63
CA SER A 65 -16.44 4.02 -1.15
C SER A 65 -17.67 3.33 -1.76
N SER A 66 -17.53 2.76 -2.96
CA SER A 66 -18.64 2.06 -3.62
C SER A 66 -18.86 0.63 -3.12
N ARG A 67 -17.96 0.10 -2.28
CA ARG A 67 -18.05 -1.28 -1.77
C ARG A 67 -18.62 -1.29 -0.37
N VAL A 68 -19.65 -2.09 -0.16
CA VAL A 68 -20.18 -2.39 1.17
C VAL A 68 -19.50 -3.64 1.69
N MET A 69 -19.01 -3.61 2.93
CA MET A 69 -18.40 -4.77 3.56
C MET A 69 -19.47 -5.82 3.85
N GLN A 70 -19.31 -7.01 3.29
CA GLN A 70 -20.26 -8.11 3.45
C GLN A 70 -19.75 -9.07 4.52
N LEU A 71 -20.46 -9.14 5.64
CA LEU A 71 -20.17 -10.03 6.76
C LEU A 71 -21.40 -10.87 7.06
N SER A 72 -21.21 -12.16 7.32
CA SER A 72 -22.28 -13.09 7.67
C SER A 72 -22.72 -12.99 9.14
N LEU A 73 -21.89 -12.42 10.01
CA LEU A 73 -22.16 -12.21 11.43
C LEU A 73 -22.13 -10.72 11.79
N ASP A 74 -22.52 -10.39 13.03
CA ASP A 74 -22.28 -9.07 13.60
C ASP A 74 -20.79 -8.72 13.60
N LYS A 75 -20.47 -7.46 13.28
CA LYS A 75 -19.08 -6.95 13.22
C LYS A 75 -18.26 -7.30 14.46
N GLN A 76 -18.87 -7.30 15.65
CA GLN A 76 -18.18 -7.62 16.89
C GLN A 76 -17.67 -9.07 16.96
N LYS A 77 -18.28 -10.02 16.25
CA LYS A 77 -17.83 -11.42 16.23
C LYS A 77 -16.46 -11.60 15.55
N TYR A 78 -16.10 -10.65 14.69
CA TYR A 78 -14.84 -10.63 13.94
C TYR A 78 -13.68 -9.97 14.70
N VAL A 79 -13.98 -9.26 15.80
CA VAL A 79 -12.97 -8.68 16.69
C VAL A 79 -12.24 -9.80 17.45
N GLY A 80 -10.95 -9.60 17.68
CA GLY A 80 -10.13 -10.52 18.46
C GLY A 80 -8.65 -10.45 18.13
N VAL A 81 -7.91 -11.35 18.77
CA VAL A 81 -6.49 -11.59 18.54
C VAL A 81 -6.35 -12.88 17.76
N PHE A 82 -5.53 -12.85 16.72
CA PHE A 82 -5.25 -13.99 15.87
C PHE A 82 -3.74 -14.24 15.86
N HIS A 83 -3.33 -15.47 16.05
CA HIS A 83 -1.93 -15.84 16.19
C HIS A 83 -1.45 -16.71 15.04
N HIS A 84 -0.22 -16.46 14.61
CA HIS A 84 0.56 -17.32 13.73
C HIS A 84 1.98 -17.46 14.29
N PRO A 85 2.62 -18.64 14.26
CA PRO A 85 3.95 -18.86 14.84
C PRO A 85 5.03 -17.89 14.33
N LEU A 86 5.09 -17.66 13.02
CA LEU A 86 6.08 -16.77 12.38
C LEU A 86 5.69 -15.28 12.39
N TRP A 87 4.42 -14.96 12.14
CA TRP A 87 3.95 -13.57 12.01
C TRP A 87 3.53 -12.95 13.34
N GLY A 88 3.48 -13.73 14.41
CA GLY A 88 3.06 -13.27 15.73
C GLY A 88 1.57 -12.99 15.80
N GLN A 89 1.19 -11.87 16.43
CA GLN A 89 -0.20 -11.52 16.70
C GLN A 89 -0.74 -10.49 15.69
N LEU A 90 -1.87 -10.84 15.10
CA LEU A 90 -2.73 -9.94 14.35
C LEU A 90 -3.93 -9.56 15.22
N ASN A 91 -4.03 -8.28 15.56
CA ASN A 91 -5.09 -7.72 16.37
C ASN A 91 -6.13 -7.04 15.48
N ILE A 92 -7.40 -7.41 15.65
CA ILE A 92 -8.51 -6.77 14.95
C ILE A 92 -9.43 -6.13 15.98
N LYS A 93 -9.65 -4.82 15.85
CA LYS A 93 -10.51 -4.01 16.72
C LYS A 93 -11.60 -3.33 15.93
N LEU A 94 -12.78 -3.20 16.53
CA LEU A 94 -13.85 -2.36 16.01
C LEU A 94 -13.79 -0.98 16.69
N LEU A 95 -13.54 0.07 15.91
CA LEU A 95 -13.50 1.44 16.41
C LEU A 95 -14.92 1.97 16.65
N LYS A 96 -15.05 3.05 17.43
CA LYS A 96 -16.34 3.73 17.68
C LYS A 96 -17.03 4.19 16.40
N SER A 97 -16.27 4.48 15.34
CA SER A 97 -16.79 4.82 14.01
C SER A 97 -17.37 3.62 13.23
N GLY A 98 -17.29 2.40 13.76
CA GLY A 98 -17.79 1.19 13.12
C GLY A 98 -16.89 0.61 12.03
N VAL A 99 -15.65 1.09 11.93
CA VAL A 99 -14.60 0.55 11.04
C VAL A 99 -13.64 -0.35 11.81
N PHE A 100 -13.01 -1.29 11.11
CA PHE A 100 -12.02 -2.18 11.72
C PHE A 100 -10.62 -1.57 11.63
N GLU A 101 -9.93 -1.51 12.76
CA GLU A 101 -8.46 -1.37 12.81
C GLU A 101 -7.86 -2.78 12.80
N VAL A 102 -6.88 -2.99 11.93
CA VAL A 102 -6.09 -4.23 11.85
C VAL A 102 -4.64 -3.89 12.14
N ARG A 103 -4.04 -4.58 13.11
CA ARG A 103 -2.66 -4.36 13.54
C ARG A 103 -1.87 -5.66 13.52
N LEU A 104 -0.71 -5.66 12.88
CA LEU A 104 0.22 -6.78 12.81
C LEU A 104 1.56 -6.33 13.36
N GLY A 105 1.94 -6.80 14.55
CA GLY A 105 3.09 -6.26 15.26
C GLY A 105 2.96 -4.73 15.47
N GLU A 106 3.90 -3.97 14.95
CA GLU A 106 3.94 -2.50 15.09
C GLU A 106 3.17 -1.74 14.00
N VAL A 107 2.78 -2.40 12.90
CA VAL A 107 2.06 -1.75 11.79
C VAL A 107 0.55 -1.90 11.95
N SER A 108 -0.20 -0.85 11.61
CA SER A 108 -1.65 -0.87 11.63
C SER A 108 -2.27 -0.20 10.41
N THR A 109 -3.51 -0.60 10.10
CA THR A 109 -4.27 -0.06 8.97
C THR A 109 -5.77 -0.13 9.24
N ILE A 110 -6.55 0.63 8.49
CA ILE A 110 -8.01 0.57 8.52
C ILE A 110 -8.48 -0.38 7.42
N ALA A 111 -9.27 -1.37 7.80
CA ALA A 111 -9.83 -2.29 6.84
C ALA A 111 -10.91 -1.63 5.99
N THR A 112 -10.93 -1.96 4.71
CA THR A 112 -11.93 -1.52 3.74
C THR A 112 -12.71 -2.71 3.21
N ALA A 113 -13.87 -2.44 2.62
CA ALA A 113 -14.72 -3.48 2.06
C ALA A 113 -14.03 -4.23 0.89
N TYR A 114 -14.20 -5.54 0.87
CA TYR A 114 -13.87 -6.40 -0.26
C TYR A 114 -15.15 -7.05 -0.81
N THR A 115 -15.11 -7.52 -2.05
CA THR A 115 -16.32 -7.98 -2.78
C THR A 115 -16.80 -9.36 -2.36
N LYS A 116 -16.08 -10.08 -1.49
CA LYS A 116 -16.44 -11.43 -1.04
C LYS A 116 -17.00 -11.39 0.38
N LEU A 117 -17.94 -12.28 0.68
CA LEU A 117 -18.47 -12.47 2.02
C LEU A 117 -17.36 -12.84 3.01
N ASP A 118 -17.43 -12.30 4.22
CA ASP A 118 -16.48 -12.58 5.32
C ASP A 118 -15.03 -12.24 4.98
N THR A 119 -14.85 -11.23 4.12
CA THR A 119 -13.54 -10.73 3.76
C THR A 119 -13.45 -9.21 3.88
N MET A 120 -12.23 -8.75 4.09
CA MET A 120 -11.88 -7.34 4.05
C MET A 120 -10.59 -7.12 3.28
N ARG A 121 -10.35 -5.88 2.88
CA ARG A 121 -9.09 -5.45 2.29
C ARG A 121 -8.30 -4.62 3.30
N VAL A 122 -7.03 -4.96 3.47
CA VAL A 122 -6.09 -4.26 4.36
C VAL A 122 -4.89 -3.79 3.55
N GLU A 123 -4.42 -2.57 3.76
CA GLU A 123 -3.25 -2.01 3.06
C GLU A 123 -2.31 -1.41 4.11
N PHE A 124 -1.24 -2.15 4.44
CA PHE A 124 -0.18 -1.66 5.33
C PHE A 124 0.77 -0.81 4.48
N SER A 125 0.82 0.50 4.76
CA SER A 125 1.54 1.46 3.92
C SER A 125 3.05 1.21 3.93
N GLU A 126 3.55 0.67 5.02
CA GLU A 126 4.95 0.35 5.27
C GLU A 126 5.45 -0.83 4.44
N MET A 127 4.54 -1.72 4.01
CA MET A 127 4.90 -2.94 3.27
C MET A 127 5.06 -2.70 1.76
N ASN A 128 4.62 -1.57 1.20
CA ASN A 128 4.70 -1.24 -0.23
C ASN A 128 4.08 -2.28 -1.22
N GLU A 129 3.30 -3.25 -0.75
CA GLU A 129 2.74 -4.33 -1.59
C GLU A 129 1.28 -4.11 -2.03
N GLY A 130 0.72 -2.94 -1.73
CA GLY A 130 -0.69 -2.62 -1.97
C GLY A 130 -1.67 -3.45 -1.13
N GLY A 131 -2.97 -3.20 -1.31
CA GLY A 131 -3.99 -3.86 -0.48
C GLY A 131 -4.08 -5.38 -0.66
N LYS A 132 -4.05 -6.08 0.47
CA LYS A 132 -4.21 -7.53 0.62
C LYS A 132 -5.61 -7.89 1.07
N VAL A 133 -6.00 -9.13 0.82
CA VAL A 133 -7.31 -9.66 1.23
C VAL A 133 -7.12 -10.47 2.51
N LEU A 134 -7.88 -10.10 3.53
CA LEU A 134 -8.05 -10.87 4.75
C LEU A 134 -9.38 -11.62 4.65
N THR A 135 -9.33 -12.94 4.80
CA THR A 135 -10.51 -13.82 4.73
C THR A 135 -10.72 -14.51 6.05
N TYR A 136 -11.89 -14.34 6.67
CA TYR A 136 -12.21 -15.04 7.91
C TYR A 136 -12.56 -16.50 7.66
N LYS A 137 -12.24 -17.34 8.65
CA LYS A 137 -12.62 -18.74 8.69
C LYS A 137 -13.66 -18.94 9.78
N LEU A 138 -14.89 -19.21 9.36
CA LEU A 138 -16.03 -19.41 10.25
C LEU A 138 -16.29 -20.90 10.44
N LYS A 139 -16.67 -21.29 11.67
CA LYS A 139 -17.18 -22.62 11.99
C LYS A 139 -18.24 -22.48 13.08
N ASN A 140 -19.43 -23.04 12.84
CA ASN A 140 -20.57 -23.01 13.77
C ASN A 140 -20.96 -21.60 14.24
N GLY A 141 -21.01 -20.61 13.32
CA GLY A 141 -21.38 -19.23 13.65
C GLY A 141 -20.31 -18.45 14.42
N GLU A 142 -19.09 -18.97 14.50
CA GLU A 142 -17.98 -18.32 15.18
C GLU A 142 -16.77 -18.18 14.26
N VAL A 143 -16.07 -17.05 14.40
CA VAL A 143 -14.78 -16.84 13.75
C VAL A 143 -13.73 -17.67 14.50
N LYS A 144 -13.13 -18.65 13.82
CA LYS A 144 -12.07 -19.51 14.37
C LYS A 144 -10.67 -19.09 13.94
N GLY A 145 -10.58 -18.29 12.89
CA GLY A 145 -9.31 -17.83 12.36
C GLY A 145 -9.50 -16.94 11.15
N LEU A 146 -8.41 -16.65 10.47
CA LEU A 146 -8.39 -15.92 9.22
C LEU A 146 -7.18 -16.31 8.38
N SER A 147 -7.21 -15.96 7.10
CA SER A 147 -6.04 -16.01 6.23
C SER A 147 -5.63 -14.62 5.79
N LEU A 148 -4.33 -14.33 5.82
CA LEU A 148 -3.72 -13.10 5.33
C LEU A 148 -2.31 -13.42 4.82
N PHE A 149 -1.90 -12.84 3.69
CA PHE A 149 -0.63 -13.17 3.00
C PHE A 149 -0.49 -14.64 2.58
N GLY A 150 -1.60 -15.37 2.41
CA GLY A 150 -1.58 -16.82 2.17
C GLY A 150 -1.39 -17.65 3.45
N GLU A 151 -1.15 -17.00 4.59
CA GLU A 151 -0.91 -17.63 5.88
C GLU A 151 -2.17 -17.68 6.73
N ASN A 152 -2.24 -18.66 7.64
CA ASN A 152 -3.40 -18.92 8.46
C ASN A 152 -3.17 -18.54 9.92
N PHE A 153 -3.95 -17.58 10.40
CA PHE A 153 -3.92 -17.17 11.79
C PHE A 153 -5.09 -17.82 12.53
N ASN A 154 -4.81 -18.44 13.67
CA ASN A 154 -5.82 -19.02 14.53
C ASN A 154 -6.29 -17.99 15.55
N LYS A 155 -7.59 -17.92 15.82
CA LYS A 155 -8.11 -17.06 16.87
C LYS A 155 -7.62 -17.58 18.22
N VAL A 156 -7.13 -16.68 19.06
CA VAL A 156 -6.70 -16.94 20.45
C VAL A 156 -7.89 -16.80 21.39
#